data_AF-A0A0M8YRK5-F1
#
_entry.id   AF-A0A0M8YRK5-F1
#
_cell.length_a   1.000
_cell.length_b   1.000
_cell.length_c   1.000
_cell.angle_alpha   90.00
_cell.angle_beta   90.00
_cell.angle_gamma   90.00
#
_symmetry.space_group_name_H-M   'P 1'
#
loop_
_entity.id
_entity.type
_entity.pdbx_description
1 polymer ?
#
loop_
_entity_poly.entity_id
_entity_poly.type
_entity_poly.pdbx_seq_one_letter_code
_entity_poly.pdbx_strand_id
1 'polypeptide(L)' 'MLSLVCGRCGNPAAHALRKRVRKFTLFFVPLFPVSTTYATQCTFCGAEQRVTPEQARRLQAQEAGGG' A
#
# COMPACT_ATOMS: atom_id res chain seq x y z
N MET A 1 3.81 9.64 -4.81
CA MET A 1 2.54 10.41 -4.62
C MET A 1 1.79 10.48 -5.95
N LEU A 2 1.06 9.42 -6.31
CA LEU A 2 0.29 9.38 -7.56
C LEU A 2 -1.10 10.01 -7.33
N SER A 3 -1.44 11.09 -8.04
CA SER A 3 -2.76 11.73 -8.01
C SER A 3 -3.75 10.97 -8.89
N LEU A 4 -4.44 9.98 -8.33
CA LEU A 4 -5.58 9.34 -8.98
C LEU A 4 -6.89 9.85 -8.40
N VAL A 5 -7.93 9.86 -9.23
CA VAL A 5 -9.29 10.05 -8.75
C VAL A 5 -9.66 8.87 -7.88
N CYS A 6 -9.93 9.12 -6.61
CA CYS A 6 -10.35 8.07 -5.69
C CYS A 6 -11.76 7.60 -6.07
N GLY A 7 -11.92 6.31 -6.39
CA GLY A 7 -13.23 5.73 -6.73
C GLY A 7 -14.28 5.78 -5.61
N ARG A 8 -13.88 6.17 -4.38
CA ARG A 8 -14.80 6.32 -3.23
C ARG A 8 -15.24 7.76 -2.97
N CYS A 9 -14.36 8.75 -3.12
CA CYS A 9 -14.70 10.16 -2.86
C CYS A 9 -14.71 11.06 -4.10
N GLY A 10 -14.36 10.54 -5.28
CA GLY A 10 -14.39 11.28 -6.55
C GLY A 10 -13.33 12.38 -6.68
N ASN A 11 -12.50 12.59 -5.65
CA ASN A 11 -11.49 13.64 -5.66
C ASN A 11 -10.12 13.11 -6.15
N PRO A 12 -9.38 13.93 -6.92
CA PRO A 12 -7.99 13.64 -7.24
C PRO A 12 -7.18 13.73 -5.94
N ALA A 13 -6.79 12.58 -5.43
CA ALA A 13 -6.08 12.48 -4.17
C ALA A 13 -4.90 11.54 -4.35
N ALA A 14 -3.84 11.81 -3.61
CA ALA A 14 -2.74 10.87 -3.61
C ALA A 14 -3.12 9.62 -2.84
N HIS A 15 -2.71 8.47 -3.37
CA HIS A 15 -2.92 7.19 -2.72
C HIS A 15 -1.57 6.71 -2.16
N ALA A 16 -1.45 6.65 -0.84
CA ALA A 16 -0.25 6.14 -0.18
C ALA A 16 -0.30 4.61 -0.16
N LEU A 17 0.73 3.95 -0.68
CA LEU A 17 0.85 2.50 -0.61
C LEU A 17 1.43 2.09 0.76
N ARG A 18 0.69 1.26 1.49
CA ARG A 18 1.08 0.70 2.79
C ARG A 18 1.35 -0.79 2.66
N LYS A 19 2.57 -1.20 3.05
CA LYS A 19 2.97 -2.61 3.14
C LYS A 19 2.85 -3.08 4.59
N ARG A 20 2.01 -4.08 4.85
CA ARG A 20 1.88 -4.73 6.16
C ARG A 20 2.53 -6.10 6.08
N VAL A 21 3.59 -6.32 6.86
CA VAL A 21 4.31 -7.60 6.93
C VAL A 21 4.02 -8.23 8.28
N ARG A 22 3.33 -9.37 8.30
CA ARG A 22 3.14 -10.17 9.50
C ARG A 22 4.36 -11.06 9.67
N LYS A 23 5.09 -10.90 10.77
CA LYS A 23 6.28 -11.70 11.10
C LYS A 23 5.94 -12.69 12.20
N PHE A 24 6.45 -13.92 12.11
CA PHE A 24 6.41 -14.87 13.20
C PHE A 24 7.53 -14.52 14.19
N THR A 25 7.17 -14.29 15.45
CA THR A 25 8.12 -13.96 16.52
C THR A 25 8.21 -15.12 17.49
N LEU A 26 9.41 -15.65 17.73
CA LEU A 26 9.69 -16.60 18.79
C LEU A 26 10.67 -15.94 19.75
N PHE A 27 10.34 -15.88 21.04
CA PHE A 27 11.15 -15.16 22.05
C PHE A 27 11.49 -13.71 21.66
N PHE A 28 10.54 -12.95 21.10
CA PHE A 28 10.75 -11.58 20.61
C PHE A 28 11.73 -11.44 19.42
N VAL A 29 12.27 -12.54 18.89
CA VAL A 29 13.07 -12.56 17.69
C VAL A 29 12.17 -12.82 16.48
N PRO A 30 12.04 -11.88 15.52
CA PRO A 30 11.29 -12.11 14.29
C PRO A 30 12.06 -13.08 13.39
N LEU A 31 11.60 -14.31 13.29
CA LEU A 31 12.29 -15.36 12.54
C LEU A 31 12.03 -15.25 11.02
N PHE A 32 10.76 -15.21 10.62
CA PHE A 32 10.38 -15.20 9.20
C PHE A 32 9.08 -14.40 8.98
N PRO A 33 8.93 -13.68 7.86
CA PRO A 33 7.66 -13.09 7.46
C PRO A 33 6.67 -14.19 7.04
N VAL A 34 5.50 -14.26 7.70
CA VAL A 34 4.44 -15.24 7.41
C VAL A 34 3.56 -14.79 6.25
N SER A 35 3.25 -13.50 6.20
CA SER A 35 2.40 -12.96 5.14
C SER A 35 2.70 -11.48 4.91
N THR A 36 2.70 -11.08 3.64
CA THR A 36 2.78 -9.66 3.27
C THR A 36 1.48 -9.26 2.58
N THR A 37 0.86 -8.19 3.07
CA THR A 37 -0.35 -7.62 2.47
C THR A 37 -0.06 -6.18 2.09
N TYR A 38 -0.61 -5.76 0.96
CA TYR A 38 -0.50 -4.40 0.47
C TYR A 38 -1.87 -3.74 0.49
N ALA A 39 -1.91 -2.47 0.87
CA ALA A 39 -3.11 -1.65 0.81
C ALA A 39 -2.76 -0.26 0.30
N THR A 40 -3.63 0.33 -0.51
CA THR A 40 -3.58 1.74 -0.88
C THR A 40 -4.51 2.53 0.03
N GLN A 41 -4.09 3.71 0.46
CA GLN A 41 -4.88 4.59 1.29
C GLN A 41 -5.03 5.95 0.62
N CYS A 42 -6.27 6.39 0.40
CA CYS A 42 -6.55 7.74 -0.08
C CYS A 42 -6.18 8.77 0.98
N THR A 43 -5.32 9.73 0.64
CA THR A 43 -4.89 10.82 1.53
C THR A 43 -5.98 11.85 1.82
N PHE A 44 -7.08 11.85 1.05
CA PHE A 44 -8.19 12.79 1.22
C PHE A 44 -9.29 12.24 2.14
N CYS A 45 -9.84 11.07 1.82
CA CYS A 45 -10.97 10.47 2.57
C CYS A 45 -10.57 9.31 3.50
N GLY A 46 -9.30 8.91 3.49
CA GLY A 46 -8.79 7.80 4.31
C GLY A 46 -9.20 6.41 3.84
N ALA A 47 -9.89 6.28 2.69
CA ALA A 47 -10.32 4.99 2.16
C ALA A 47 -9.13 4.06 1.92
N GLU A 48 -9.13 2.90 2.59
CA GLU A 48 -8.15 1.84 2.37
C GLU A 48 -8.71 0.80 1.39
N GLN A 49 -7.90 0.39 0.41
CA GLN A 49 -8.21 -0.70 -0.49
C GLN A 49 -7.05 -1.70 -0.47
N ARG A 50 -7.36 -2.99 -0.29
CA ARG A 50 -6.35 -4.04 -0.41
C ARG A 50 -5.98 -4.20 -1.88
N VAL A 51 -4.68 -4.22 -2.15
CA VAL A 51 -4.14 -4.43 -3.49
C VAL A 51 -3.29 -5.68 -3.52
N THR A 52 -3.27 -6.35 -4.67
CA THR A 52 -2.45 -7.55 -4.84
C THR A 52 -0.96 -7.18 -4.85
N PRO A 53 -0.04 -8.13 -4.55
CA PRO A 53 1.40 -7.86 -4.60
C PRO A 53 1.87 -7.33 -5.95
N GLU A 54 1.30 -7.83 -7.05
CA GLU A 54 1.62 -7.38 -8.40
C GLU A 54 1.14 -5.95 -8.67
N GLN A 55 -0.08 -5.61 -8.24
CA GLN A 55 -0.58 -4.23 -8.32
C GLN A 55 0.28 -3.29 -7.46
N ALA A 56 0.68 -3.72 -6.27
CA ALA A 56 1.54 -2.94 -5.39
C ALA A 56 2.90 -2.66 -6.02
N ARG A 57 3.52 -3.65 -6.68
CA ARG A 57 4.77 -3.47 -7.43
C ARG A 57 4.61 -2.47 -8.58
N ARG A 58 3.53 -2.58 -9.35
CA ARG A 58 3.22 -1.62 -10.43
C ARG A 58 3.02 -0.21 -9.89
N LEU A 59 2.37 -0.05 -8.73
CA LEU A 59 2.19 1.24 -8.09
C LEU A 59 3.52 1.81 -7.58
N GLN A 60 4.36 0.98 -6.95
CA GLN A 60 5.71 1.40 -6.51
C GLN A 60 6.60 1.84 -7.68
N ALA A 61 6.57 1.10 -8.78
CA ALA A 61 7.32 1.47 -9.99
C ALA A 61 6.84 2.81 -10.58
N GLN A 62 5.53 3.06 -10.56
CA GLN A 62 4.95 4.33 -10.99
C GLN A 62 5.30 5.49 -10.05
N GLU A 63 5.38 5.25 -8.74
CA GLU A 63 5.84 6.26 -7.78
C GLU A 63 7.31 6.60 -7.95
N ALA A 64 8.16 5.64 -8.35
CA ALA A 64 9.58 5.86 -8.59
C ALA A 64 9.87 6.60 -9.92
N GLY A 65 8.95 6.56 -10.88
CA GLY A 65 9.09 7.21 -12.20
C GLY A 65 8.53 8.63 -12.29
N GLY A 66 7.93 9.16 -11.22
CA GLY A 66 7.30 10.48 -11.17
C GLY A 66 8.07 11.51 -10.34
N GLY A 67 9.41 11.47 -10.39
CA GLY A 67 10.29 12.45 -9.75
C GLY A 67 10.46 13.72 -10.58
#